data_AF-V5G3Y3-F1
#
_entry.id   AF-V5G3Y3-F1
#
_cell.length_a   1.000
_cell.length_b   1.000
_cell.length_c   1.000
_cell.angle_alpha   90.00
_cell.angle_beta   90.00
_cell.angle_gamma   90.00
#
_symmetry.space_group_name_H-M   'P 1'
#
loop_
_entity.id
_entity.type
_entity.pdbx_description
1 polymer ?
#
loop_
_entity_poly.entity_id
_entity_poly.type
_entity_poly.pdbx_seq_one_letter_code
_entity_poly.pdbx_strand_id
1 'polypeptide(L)'
;MPRSPFTREARSMPSPDIDAAFEGARFGLHSDYFSDNPRFTTSGSMPPRSPFPSGGGRFDDMGGGYNHEMSLNEKVRKTNLAVALANQSASHRYSQIHPMMCSDGRFPADFQVPKTLESMRLLDNSQLDRILQSYHLPFNVREILTFRGAGPREVPPSRIKHAKLHILLEHLGAHRIPGYEMSRHWTMIDISNLRDVVDKNIETYMPWDTIRATISHQDAAEVIWMKLHDVKITPKVLFILVAVGLFIWNLKRRAREAREAARPNIALPAPKFPPIEPLEDFDWETTEPLKFRPFKPKYHLTMGLQTLDPADLIPMDKTYKERLALRRSLLEQYHETVVAVNDDSDPRTRAAVSELYTYLMGTYLPGRYPTMFKLYRTEYETGVVVMVQNLVTGELWPVEVGKATSTITALETLIKTVDEDFLILLPDESLSPSEKEKKGDEEEEEERKYILEAYATCYPAGFDTRKKLGHRLATIHDPVPGYKEKLERSMDRFFDKLEVGKYVRRVNWSVTTDAELFSAFGNKIHGGAEDELVPLKMENLDLDQTFVRCERQTLHRLPSSGALVFAFHTYRYPIQDIKDEGLGEDLARAIDGLKEGSVPQIHFYKRGPVWGEAIKAYLRS
;
A
#
# COMPACT_ATOMS: atom_id res chain seq x y z
N MET A 1 17.85 18.81 -23.58
CA MET A 1 17.70 18.72 -25.06
C MET A 1 17.33 20.09 -25.60
N PRO A 2 17.80 20.50 -26.79
CA PRO A 2 17.08 21.50 -27.58
C PRO A 2 15.73 20.86 -27.95
N ARG A 3 14.64 21.44 -27.47
CA ARG A 3 13.28 20.95 -27.74
C ARG A 3 13.04 21.02 -29.24
N SER A 4 12.62 19.91 -29.85
CA SER A 4 11.95 19.97 -31.15
C SER A 4 10.81 20.98 -31.01
N PRO A 5 10.57 21.88 -31.98
CA PRO A 5 9.51 22.89 -31.89
C PRO A 5 8.11 22.29 -31.71
N PHE A 6 7.98 20.96 -31.82
CA PHE A 6 6.74 20.19 -31.64
C PHE A 6 6.59 19.53 -30.26
N THR A 7 7.53 19.73 -29.33
CA THR A 7 7.41 19.25 -27.94
C THR A 7 6.87 20.36 -27.03
N ARG A 8 5.56 20.30 -26.71
CA ARG A 8 4.93 21.12 -25.66
C ARG A 8 4.18 20.26 -24.65
N GLU A 9 4.18 20.73 -23.40
CA GLU A 9 3.51 20.12 -22.24
C GLU A 9 1.99 20.00 -22.44
N ALA A 10 1.41 18.91 -21.93
CA ALA A 10 0.00 18.52 -22.06
C ALA A 10 -1.03 19.45 -21.37
N ARG A 11 -0.67 20.69 -21.03
CA ARG A 11 -1.51 21.63 -20.27
C ARG A 11 -2.15 22.75 -21.09
N SER A 12 -2.15 22.67 -22.42
CA SER A 12 -2.66 23.77 -23.27
C SER A 12 -3.87 23.43 -24.15
N MET A 13 -4.72 22.46 -23.79
CA MET A 13 -6.01 22.25 -24.47
C MET A 13 -7.21 22.46 -23.51
N PRO A 14 -8.30 23.09 -23.95
CA PRO A 14 -9.55 23.14 -23.20
C PRO A 14 -10.25 21.76 -23.17
N SER A 15 -10.96 21.50 -22.07
CA SER A 15 -11.63 20.22 -21.74
C SER A 15 -12.45 19.52 -22.84
N PRO A 16 -13.14 20.21 -23.78
CA PRO A 16 -13.99 19.53 -24.77
C PRO A 16 -13.22 18.74 -25.85
N ASP A 17 -11.97 19.11 -26.13
CA ASP A 17 -11.14 18.43 -27.15
C ASP A 17 -10.46 17.16 -26.62
N ILE A 18 -10.46 16.96 -25.29
CA ILE A 18 -9.98 15.76 -24.62
C ILE A 18 -11.00 14.63 -24.80
N ASP A 19 -12.28 14.91 -24.63
CA ASP A 19 -13.34 13.90 -24.70
C ASP A 19 -13.53 13.34 -26.13
N ALA A 20 -13.43 14.19 -27.16
CA ALA A 20 -13.47 13.75 -28.56
C ALA A 20 -12.25 12.88 -28.96
N ALA A 21 -11.10 13.11 -28.34
CA ALA A 21 -9.91 12.28 -28.53
C ALA A 21 -10.00 10.94 -27.77
N PHE A 22 -10.76 10.88 -26.67
CA PHE A 22 -10.96 9.67 -25.87
C PHE A 22 -12.06 8.74 -26.42
N GLU A 23 -13.04 9.23 -27.18
CA GLU A 23 -14.02 8.35 -27.86
C GLU A 23 -13.36 7.45 -28.91
N GLY A 24 -12.34 7.95 -29.64
CA GLY A 24 -11.57 7.15 -30.61
C GLY A 24 -10.67 6.08 -29.99
N ALA A 25 -10.41 6.15 -28.68
CA ALA A 25 -9.54 5.22 -27.96
C ALA A 25 -10.29 4.22 -27.05
N ARG A 26 -11.61 4.41 -26.85
CA ARG A 26 -12.44 3.58 -25.96
C ARG A 26 -13.00 2.32 -26.62
N PHE A 27 -13.02 2.23 -27.94
CA PHE A 27 -13.36 1.00 -28.64
C PHE A 27 -12.08 0.29 -29.09
N GLY A 28 -11.90 -0.95 -28.65
CA GLY A 28 -10.77 -1.78 -29.05
C GLY A 28 -10.56 -1.75 -30.56
N LEU A 29 -9.31 -1.50 -30.98
CA LEU A 29 -8.82 -1.59 -32.34
C LEU A 29 -8.95 -3.04 -32.85
N HIS A 30 -10.17 -3.46 -33.18
CA HIS A 30 -10.39 -4.38 -34.27
C HIS A 30 -10.15 -3.61 -35.57
N SER A 31 -9.30 -4.19 -36.43
CA SER A 31 -9.17 -4.00 -37.87
C SER A 31 -9.78 -2.72 -38.43
N ASP A 32 -8.94 -1.79 -38.92
CA ASP A 32 -9.17 -0.98 -40.13
C ASP A 32 -8.24 0.24 -40.24
N TYR A 33 -7.21 0.34 -39.38
CA TYR A 33 -6.16 1.38 -39.50
C TYR A 33 -5.04 1.07 -40.53
N PHE A 34 -5.05 -0.10 -41.17
CA PHE A 34 -4.04 -0.54 -42.14
C PHE A 34 -4.64 -0.89 -43.50
N SER A 35 -5.32 0.05 -44.16
CA SER A 35 -5.56 -0.10 -45.60
C SER A 35 -5.58 1.26 -46.30
N ASP A 36 -4.40 1.69 -46.74
CA ASP A 36 -4.29 2.52 -47.94
C ASP A 36 -3.13 1.97 -48.77
N ASN A 37 -3.40 0.88 -49.47
CA ASN A 37 -2.71 0.55 -50.70
C ASN A 37 -3.78 0.48 -51.79
N PRO A 38 -3.71 1.31 -52.85
CA PRO A 38 -4.76 1.34 -53.86
C PRO A 38 -4.60 0.12 -54.77
N ARG A 39 -5.54 -0.84 -54.69
CA ARG A 39 -6.02 -1.74 -55.77
C ARG A 39 -6.70 -2.97 -55.17
N PHE A 40 -8.04 -2.98 -55.15
CA PHE A 40 -8.92 -3.97 -55.81
C PHE A 40 -10.35 -3.84 -55.25
N THR A 41 -11.29 -3.67 -56.16
CA THR A 41 -12.75 -3.65 -55.98
C THR A 41 -13.29 -5.04 -55.64
N THR A 42 -14.33 -5.15 -54.80
CA THR A 42 -15.71 -5.56 -55.21
C THR A 42 -16.66 -5.77 -54.02
N SER A 43 -17.80 -5.04 -54.08
CA SER A 43 -19.19 -5.39 -53.74
C SER A 43 -19.59 -5.97 -52.37
N GLY A 44 -20.57 -5.33 -51.71
CA GLY A 44 -21.61 -6.05 -50.96
C GLY A 44 -22.29 -5.35 -49.78
N SER A 45 -23.36 -4.59 -50.06
CA SER A 45 -24.57 -4.37 -49.22
C SER A 45 -24.49 -3.79 -47.78
N MET A 46 -24.91 -2.53 -47.66
CA MET A 46 -25.62 -1.92 -46.50
C MET A 46 -27.06 -2.47 -46.34
N PRO A 47 -27.73 -2.43 -45.15
CA PRO A 47 -28.43 -1.21 -44.64
C PRO A 47 -28.71 -1.21 -43.09
N PRO A 48 -29.63 -0.40 -42.48
CA PRO A 48 -29.96 1.04 -42.62
C PRO A 48 -30.08 1.85 -41.28
N ARG A 49 -29.85 3.18 -41.37
CA ARG A 49 -30.64 4.37 -40.88
C ARG A 49 -31.42 4.27 -39.55
N SER A 50 -31.31 5.18 -38.58
CA SER A 50 -31.72 6.63 -38.53
C SER A 50 -32.06 6.98 -37.04
N PRO A 51 -32.41 8.22 -36.60
CA PRO A 51 -32.74 9.47 -37.32
C PRO A 51 -32.14 10.81 -36.79
N PHE A 52 -31.77 11.69 -37.76
CA PHE A 52 -31.84 13.18 -37.92
C PHE A 52 -32.02 14.19 -36.74
N PRO A 53 -31.85 15.54 -36.95
CA PRO A 53 -31.35 16.33 -38.12
C PRO A 53 -30.25 17.39 -37.76
N SER A 54 -29.29 17.75 -38.63
CA SER A 54 -29.29 18.69 -39.78
C SER A 54 -29.33 20.21 -39.47
N GLY A 55 -28.30 20.92 -39.93
CA GLY A 55 -28.25 22.38 -40.17
C GLY A 55 -26.85 22.94 -39.86
N GLY A 56 -26.00 23.40 -40.78
CA GLY A 56 -26.24 24.03 -42.08
C GLY A 56 -25.93 25.52 -41.97
N GLY A 57 -24.67 25.92 -42.22
CA GLY A 57 -24.26 27.32 -42.28
C GLY A 57 -22.90 27.49 -42.96
N ARG A 58 -22.93 27.91 -44.23
CA ARG A 58 -21.77 28.27 -45.06
C ARG A 58 -21.15 29.58 -44.57
N PHE A 59 -19.82 29.69 -44.63
CA PHE A 59 -19.16 30.93 -45.01
C PHE A 59 -18.03 30.61 -45.99
N ASP A 60 -18.02 31.37 -47.07
CA ASP A 60 -17.23 31.17 -48.27
C ASP A 60 -15.75 31.54 -48.11
N ASP A 61 -15.02 30.94 -49.04
CA ASP A 61 -13.64 31.08 -49.49
C ASP A 61 -13.03 32.50 -49.44
N MET A 62 -11.85 32.61 -48.84
CA MET A 62 -10.88 33.69 -49.04
C MET A 62 -9.46 33.20 -48.71
N GLY A 63 -8.73 32.76 -49.73
CA GLY A 63 -7.33 33.15 -49.93
C GLY A 63 -6.22 32.32 -49.27
N GLY A 64 -5.37 31.74 -50.12
CA GLY A 64 -3.93 31.64 -49.87
C GLY A 64 -3.39 30.23 -49.72
N GLY A 65 -2.45 29.85 -50.58
CA GLY A 65 -1.74 28.56 -50.55
C GLY A 65 -0.91 28.32 -49.29
N TYR A 66 -1.59 28.00 -48.18
CA TYR A 66 -1.01 27.75 -46.86
C TYR A 66 -1.45 26.40 -46.23
N ASN A 67 -2.09 25.50 -46.98
CA ASN A 67 -2.85 24.41 -46.36
C ASN A 67 -2.26 22.99 -46.42
N HIS A 68 -1.14 22.72 -47.11
CA HIS A 68 -0.59 21.36 -47.12
C HIS A 68 0.46 21.12 -46.01
N GLU A 69 1.43 22.02 -45.83
CA GLU A 69 2.43 21.92 -44.74
C GLU A 69 1.80 22.10 -43.35
N MET A 70 0.82 22.99 -43.21
CA MET A 70 0.11 23.18 -41.94
C MET A 70 -0.73 21.94 -41.57
N SER A 71 -1.31 21.26 -42.56
CA SER A 71 -2.04 20.00 -42.39
C SER A 71 -1.10 18.84 -42.00
N LEU A 72 0.08 18.74 -42.64
CA LEU A 72 1.07 17.71 -42.34
C LEU A 72 1.65 17.86 -40.93
N ASN A 73 2.07 19.07 -40.56
CA ASN A 73 2.62 19.34 -39.23
C ASN A 73 1.59 19.08 -38.14
N GLU A 74 0.33 19.43 -38.36
CA GLU A 74 -0.75 19.16 -37.41
C GLU A 74 -1.05 17.66 -37.30
N LYS A 75 -1.00 16.92 -38.42
CA LYS A 75 -1.14 15.46 -38.44
C LYS A 75 -0.02 14.77 -37.65
N VAL A 76 1.24 15.17 -37.89
CA VAL A 76 2.41 14.68 -37.14
C VAL A 76 2.27 14.99 -35.66
N ARG A 77 1.87 16.23 -35.32
CA ARG A 77 1.68 16.68 -33.93
C ARG A 77 0.63 15.85 -33.18
N LYS A 78 -0.57 15.70 -33.76
CA LYS A 78 -1.67 14.93 -33.13
C LYS A 78 -1.29 13.46 -32.96
N THR A 79 -0.71 12.86 -34.00
CA THR A 79 -0.29 11.45 -33.97
C THR A 79 0.77 11.22 -32.90
N ASN A 80 1.81 12.06 -32.85
CA ASN A 80 2.90 11.89 -31.89
C ASN A 80 2.47 12.15 -30.44
N LEU A 81 1.51 13.04 -30.22
CA LEU A 81 0.93 13.27 -28.89
C LEU A 81 0.14 12.05 -28.40
N ALA A 82 -0.67 11.44 -29.26
CA ALA A 82 -1.41 10.21 -28.93
C ALA A 82 -0.45 9.03 -28.66
N VAL A 83 0.59 8.90 -29.48
CA VAL A 83 1.64 7.89 -29.30
C VAL A 83 2.39 8.10 -27.98
N ALA A 84 2.73 9.33 -27.62
CA ALA A 84 3.41 9.61 -26.35
C ALA A 84 2.56 9.19 -25.14
N LEU A 85 1.25 9.45 -25.17
CA LEU A 85 0.31 9.03 -24.11
C LEU A 85 0.17 7.50 -24.05
N ALA A 86 0.04 6.83 -25.19
CA ALA A 86 -0.05 5.38 -25.27
C ALA A 86 1.23 4.69 -24.79
N ASN A 87 2.40 5.22 -25.15
CA ASN A 87 3.68 4.68 -24.72
C ASN A 87 3.98 4.96 -23.25
N GLN A 88 3.40 6.00 -22.65
CA GLN A 88 3.57 6.32 -21.23
C GLN A 88 2.94 5.25 -20.31
N SER A 89 1.91 4.54 -20.78
CA SER A 89 1.25 3.46 -20.03
C SER A 89 1.90 2.09 -20.22
N ALA A 90 2.90 1.97 -21.11
CA ALA A 90 3.63 0.72 -21.34
C ALA A 90 4.52 0.36 -20.12
N SER A 91 4.25 -0.79 -19.50
CA SER A 91 4.85 -1.18 -18.21
C SER A 91 5.36 -2.63 -18.12
N HIS A 92 5.03 -3.50 -19.07
CA HIS A 92 5.47 -4.92 -19.07
C HIS A 92 6.09 -5.33 -20.41
N ARG A 93 6.78 -6.48 -20.46
CA ARG A 93 7.48 -7.03 -21.65
C ARG A 93 6.60 -7.20 -22.90
N TYR A 94 5.29 -7.38 -22.72
CA TYR A 94 4.33 -7.53 -23.82
C TYR A 94 3.58 -6.24 -24.17
N SER A 95 3.86 -5.13 -23.47
CA SER A 95 3.28 -3.83 -23.81
C SER A 95 3.72 -3.41 -25.21
N GLN A 96 2.77 -2.93 -26.00
CA GLN A 96 3.03 -2.42 -27.34
C GLN A 96 3.65 -1.02 -27.24
N ILE A 97 4.76 -0.83 -27.96
CA ILE A 97 5.40 0.46 -28.17
C ILE A 97 5.00 0.92 -29.57
N HIS A 98 4.37 2.08 -29.63
CA HIS A 98 3.87 2.70 -30.85
C HIS A 98 4.93 3.64 -31.44
N PRO A 99 5.14 3.63 -32.76
CA PRO A 99 6.08 4.54 -33.42
C PRO A 99 5.51 5.96 -33.53
N MET A 100 6.38 6.97 -33.44
CA MET A 100 6.05 8.35 -33.80
C MET A 100 6.24 8.58 -35.30
N MET A 101 5.47 9.48 -35.90
CA MET A 101 5.69 9.99 -37.25
C MET A 101 6.90 10.93 -37.27
N CYS A 102 7.73 10.79 -38.30
CA CYS A 102 8.82 11.69 -38.63
C CYS A 102 8.29 13.03 -39.19
N SER A 103 9.18 14.01 -39.36
CA SER A 103 8.84 15.34 -39.88
C SER A 103 8.28 15.34 -41.30
N ASP A 104 8.53 14.28 -42.08
CA ASP A 104 7.98 14.05 -43.41
C ASP A 104 6.60 13.37 -43.40
N GLY A 105 6.03 13.11 -42.21
CA GLY A 105 4.73 12.46 -42.02
C GLY A 105 4.73 10.95 -42.20
N ARG A 106 5.89 10.30 -42.33
CA ARG A 106 6.03 8.84 -42.44
C ARG A 106 6.56 8.24 -41.15
N PHE A 107 6.31 6.96 -40.93
CA PHE A 107 6.95 6.19 -39.86
C PHE A 107 8.31 5.65 -40.34
N PRO A 108 9.27 5.40 -39.43
CA PRO A 108 10.53 4.75 -39.79
C PRO A 108 10.28 3.39 -40.45
N ALA A 109 11.02 3.08 -41.52
CA ALA A 109 10.77 1.88 -42.33
C ALA A 109 10.82 0.57 -41.53
N ASP A 110 11.73 0.47 -40.55
CA ASP A 110 11.87 -0.70 -39.65
C ASP A 110 10.94 -0.66 -38.43
N PHE A 111 10.12 0.39 -38.28
CA PHE A 111 9.20 0.57 -37.15
C PHE A 111 7.90 1.27 -37.57
N GLN A 112 7.20 0.71 -38.56
CA GLN A 112 5.95 1.26 -39.10
C GLN A 112 4.70 0.87 -38.31
N VAL A 113 4.78 -0.21 -37.52
CA VAL A 113 3.69 -0.76 -36.73
C VAL A 113 4.09 -0.91 -35.27
N PRO A 114 3.14 -0.89 -34.32
CA PRO A 114 3.44 -1.13 -32.93
C PRO A 114 4.17 -2.46 -32.72
N LYS A 115 5.23 -2.44 -31.92
CA LYS A 115 6.03 -3.63 -31.57
C LYS A 115 5.99 -3.82 -30.06
N THR A 116 5.93 -5.07 -29.60
CA THR A 116 6.08 -5.34 -28.16
C THR A 116 7.46 -4.91 -27.68
N LEU A 117 7.59 -4.58 -26.39
CA LEU A 117 8.89 -4.27 -25.81
C LEU A 117 9.90 -5.42 -25.99
N GLU A 118 9.46 -6.68 -25.90
CA GLU A 118 10.26 -7.87 -26.22
C GLU A 118 10.76 -7.83 -27.68
N SER A 119 9.88 -7.53 -28.64
CA SER A 119 10.24 -7.40 -30.05
C SER A 119 11.22 -6.25 -30.30
N MET A 120 11.08 -5.13 -29.59
CA MET A 120 12.00 -3.99 -29.68
C MET A 120 13.42 -4.36 -29.22
N ARG A 121 13.54 -5.25 -28.22
CA ARG A 121 14.84 -5.78 -27.75
C ARG A 121 15.52 -6.69 -28.77
N LEU A 122 14.73 -7.34 -29.63
CA LEU A 122 15.23 -8.25 -30.66
C LEU A 122 15.70 -7.55 -31.93
N LEU A 123 15.45 -6.25 -32.10
CA LEU A 123 15.96 -5.47 -33.23
C LEU A 123 17.48 -5.54 -33.30
N ASP A 124 18.03 -5.75 -34.50
CA ASP A 124 19.47 -5.71 -34.71
C ASP A 124 20.01 -4.26 -34.64
N ASN A 125 21.33 -4.11 -34.54
CA ASN A 125 21.95 -2.78 -34.43
C ASN A 125 21.73 -1.92 -35.68
N SER A 126 21.66 -2.52 -36.87
CA SER A 126 21.45 -1.80 -38.12
C SER A 126 20.01 -1.29 -38.25
N GLN A 127 19.03 -2.05 -37.78
CA GLN A 127 17.63 -1.64 -37.67
C GLN A 127 17.48 -0.49 -36.67
N LEU A 128 18.10 -0.60 -35.49
CA LEU A 128 18.10 0.47 -34.49
C LEU A 128 18.74 1.76 -35.04
N ASP A 129 19.83 1.65 -35.80
CA ASP A 129 20.49 2.81 -36.41
C ASP A 129 19.61 3.51 -37.43
N ARG A 130 18.93 2.75 -38.31
CA ARG A 130 17.99 3.33 -39.27
C ARG A 130 16.79 3.99 -38.60
N ILE A 131 16.28 3.42 -37.50
CA ILE A 131 15.17 4.02 -36.73
C ILE A 131 15.63 5.31 -36.05
N LEU A 132 16.75 5.30 -35.35
CA LEU A 132 17.29 6.48 -34.67
C LEU A 132 17.64 7.59 -35.67
N GLN A 133 18.22 7.24 -36.82
CA GLN A 133 18.51 8.18 -37.89
C GLN A 133 17.24 8.82 -38.46
N SER A 134 16.16 8.04 -38.61
CA SER A 134 14.85 8.55 -39.06
C SER A 134 14.27 9.58 -38.10
N TYR A 135 14.54 9.46 -36.80
CA TYR A 135 14.15 10.42 -35.77
C TYR A 135 15.19 11.53 -35.52
N HIS A 136 16.27 11.58 -36.30
CA HIS A 136 17.40 12.50 -36.10
C HIS A 136 18.01 12.40 -34.69
N LEU A 137 18.06 11.19 -34.13
CA LEU A 137 18.64 10.89 -32.82
C LEU A 137 20.08 10.37 -32.94
N PRO A 138 20.92 10.50 -31.89
CA PRO A 138 22.27 9.94 -31.89
C PRO A 138 22.29 8.43 -32.13
N PHE A 139 22.98 7.96 -33.18
CA PHE A 139 23.00 6.54 -33.57
C PHE A 139 24.42 5.95 -33.71
N ASN A 140 25.46 6.77 -33.92
CA ASN A 140 26.83 6.26 -33.96
C ASN A 140 27.51 6.31 -32.57
N VAL A 141 28.50 5.45 -32.36
CA VAL A 141 29.17 5.26 -31.05
C VAL A 141 29.82 6.56 -30.56
N ARG A 142 30.37 7.35 -31.48
CA ARG A 142 31.02 8.63 -31.16
C ARG A 142 29.99 9.63 -30.66
N GLU A 143 28.85 9.77 -31.32
CA GLU A 143 27.75 10.65 -30.89
C GLU A 143 27.15 10.20 -29.57
N ILE A 144 26.95 8.89 -29.35
CA ILE A 144 26.40 8.36 -28.10
C ILE A 144 27.35 8.61 -26.91
N LEU A 145 28.66 8.44 -27.10
CA LEU A 145 29.68 8.72 -26.08
C LEU A 145 29.79 10.22 -25.78
N THR A 146 29.69 11.06 -26.81
CA THR A 146 29.72 12.53 -26.66
C THR A 146 28.44 13.04 -25.99
N PHE A 147 27.29 12.45 -26.30
CA PHE A 147 25.99 12.76 -25.70
C PHE A 147 25.92 12.42 -24.21
N ARG A 148 26.67 11.41 -23.74
CA ARG A 148 26.72 11.00 -22.33
C ARG A 148 27.98 11.44 -21.57
N GLY A 149 28.86 12.24 -22.17
CA GLY A 149 30.04 12.81 -21.51
C GLY A 149 31.15 11.80 -21.17
N ALA A 150 31.23 10.67 -21.89
CA ALA A 150 32.21 9.61 -21.63
C ALA A 150 33.41 9.69 -22.60
N GLY A 151 34.62 9.58 -22.07
CA GLY A 151 35.87 9.57 -22.85
C GLY A 151 36.03 8.33 -23.74
N PRO A 152 36.89 8.37 -24.76
CA PRO A 152 37.00 7.31 -25.76
C PRO A 152 37.72 6.09 -25.19
N ARG A 153 36.97 5.09 -24.72
CA ARG A 153 37.44 3.72 -24.51
C ARG A 153 36.40 2.73 -25.04
N GLU A 154 36.89 1.58 -25.50
CA GLU A 154 36.12 0.54 -26.16
C GLU A 154 34.91 0.09 -25.31
N VAL A 155 33.70 0.39 -25.80
CA VAL A 155 32.45 -0.03 -25.17
C VAL A 155 31.99 -1.35 -25.82
N PRO A 156 31.66 -2.40 -25.03
CA PRO A 156 31.15 -3.65 -25.56
C PRO A 156 29.90 -3.44 -26.46
N PRO A 157 29.77 -4.12 -27.61
CA PRO A 157 28.63 -3.96 -28.52
C PRO A 157 27.26 -4.15 -27.86
N SER A 158 27.17 -5.03 -26.86
CA SER A 158 25.94 -5.27 -26.07
C SER A 158 25.49 -4.03 -25.28
N ARG A 159 26.42 -3.21 -24.79
CA ARG A 159 26.12 -1.97 -24.06
C ARG A 159 25.72 -0.82 -24.98
N ILE A 160 26.25 -0.81 -26.21
CA ILE A 160 25.87 0.17 -27.24
C ILE A 160 24.43 -0.06 -27.69
N LYS A 161 24.03 -1.31 -27.89
CA LYS A 161 22.64 -1.67 -28.24
C LYS A 161 21.64 -1.21 -27.17
N HIS A 162 21.97 -1.42 -25.88
CA HIS A 162 21.13 -0.96 -24.78
C HIS A 162 21.02 0.57 -24.72
N ALA A 163 22.12 1.29 -24.96
CA ALA A 163 22.10 2.75 -25.01
C ALA A 163 21.22 3.29 -26.15
N LYS A 164 21.31 2.70 -27.34
CA LYS A 164 20.46 3.04 -28.51
C LYS A 164 18.98 2.83 -28.21
N LEU A 165 18.65 1.67 -27.63
CA LEU A 165 17.27 1.33 -27.29
C LEU A 165 16.71 2.24 -26.19
N HIS A 166 17.54 2.66 -25.22
CA HIS A 166 17.17 3.66 -24.23
C HIS A 166 16.83 5.01 -24.87
N ILE A 167 17.71 5.52 -25.75
CA ILE A 167 17.49 6.80 -26.45
C ILE A 167 16.18 6.75 -27.25
N LEU A 168 15.91 5.63 -27.93
CA LEU A 168 14.69 5.42 -28.68
C LEU A 168 13.44 5.40 -27.78
N LEU A 169 13.44 4.61 -26.71
CA LEU A 169 12.30 4.50 -25.80
C LEU A 169 12.01 5.83 -25.07
N GLU A 170 13.06 6.56 -24.71
CA GLU A 170 12.94 7.91 -24.14
C GLU A 170 12.33 8.89 -25.13
N HIS A 171 12.75 8.88 -26.39
CA HIS A 171 12.16 9.73 -27.44
C HIS A 171 10.68 9.41 -27.67
N LEU A 172 10.30 8.13 -27.58
CA LEU A 172 8.93 7.66 -27.80
C LEU A 172 7.99 7.89 -26.59
N GLY A 173 8.48 8.43 -25.48
CA GLY A 173 7.68 8.68 -24.27
C GLY A 173 7.53 7.48 -23.33
N ALA A 174 8.23 6.37 -23.60
CA ALA A 174 8.13 5.12 -22.85
C ALA A 174 9.06 5.10 -21.62
N HIS A 175 8.92 6.09 -20.73
CA HIS A 175 9.84 6.34 -19.62
C HIS A 175 9.68 5.40 -18.42
N ARG A 176 8.62 4.58 -18.36
CA ARG A 176 8.25 3.77 -17.19
C ARG A 176 8.65 2.29 -17.30
N ILE A 177 9.47 1.93 -18.28
CA ILE A 177 9.84 0.53 -18.54
C ILE A 177 10.91 0.06 -17.53
N PRO A 178 10.62 -0.93 -16.66
CA PRO A 178 11.58 -1.43 -15.68
C PRO A 178 12.81 -2.08 -16.34
N GLY A 179 14.01 -1.77 -15.85
CA GLY A 179 15.28 -2.33 -16.34
C GLY A 179 16.01 -1.50 -17.41
N TYR A 180 15.48 -0.34 -17.80
CA TYR A 180 16.18 0.63 -18.65
C TYR A 180 16.82 1.79 -17.87
N GLU A 181 16.65 1.85 -16.55
CA GLU A 181 17.33 2.80 -15.68
C GLU A 181 18.82 2.42 -15.48
N MET A 182 19.64 2.52 -16.53
CA MET A 182 21.11 2.52 -16.39
C MET A 182 21.73 3.84 -16.83
N SER A 183 22.38 4.46 -15.84
CA SER A 183 23.38 5.53 -15.88
C SER A 183 22.88 6.98 -15.96
N ARG A 184 22.46 7.54 -14.81
CA ARG A 184 22.88 8.90 -14.43
C ARG A 184 24.19 8.92 -13.60
N HIS A 185 24.69 7.76 -13.20
CA HIS A 185 25.93 7.62 -12.45
C HIS A 185 26.89 6.69 -13.20
N TRP A 186 27.82 7.27 -13.95
CA TRP A 186 29.07 6.62 -14.30
C TRP A 186 30.08 6.97 -13.19
N THR A 187 29.97 6.33 -12.03
CA THR A 187 31.04 6.36 -11.02
C THR A 187 31.85 5.08 -11.18
N MET A 188 33.13 5.24 -11.55
CA MET A 188 34.10 4.16 -11.47
C MET A 188 34.24 3.74 -10.01
N ILE A 189 33.73 2.57 -9.65
CA ILE A 189 34.14 1.89 -8.42
C ILE A 189 35.43 1.15 -8.77
N ASP A 190 36.54 1.71 -8.29
CA ASP A 190 37.83 1.02 -8.23
C ASP A 190 37.75 -0.04 -7.12
N ILE A 191 37.74 -1.32 -7.51
CA ILE A 191 37.59 -2.47 -6.61
C ILE A 191 38.96 -2.98 -6.13
N SER A 192 40.06 -2.28 -6.42
CA SER A 192 41.40 -2.73 -5.97
C SER A 192 41.75 -2.34 -4.53
N ASN A 193 41.00 -1.45 -3.88
CA ASN A 193 41.33 -0.94 -2.54
C ASN A 193 40.57 -1.57 -1.35
N LEU A 194 39.64 -2.51 -1.57
CA LEU A 194 38.92 -3.15 -0.46
C LEU A 194 39.71 -4.25 0.25
N ARG A 195 40.74 -4.82 -0.40
CA ARG A 195 41.64 -5.82 0.21
C ARG A 195 42.65 -5.15 1.14
N ASP A 196 43.29 -4.07 0.69
CA ASP A 196 44.29 -3.33 1.47
C ASP A 196 43.75 -2.66 2.74
N VAL A 197 42.45 -2.31 2.76
CA VAL A 197 41.80 -1.70 3.94
C VAL A 197 41.40 -2.76 4.98
N VAL A 198 41.14 -3.99 4.55
CA VAL A 198 40.83 -5.12 5.44
C VAL A 198 42.11 -5.70 6.02
N ASP A 199 43.16 -5.83 5.21
CA ASP A 199 44.44 -6.42 5.64
C ASP A 199 45.19 -5.51 6.63
N LYS A 200 45.06 -4.18 6.55
CA LYS A 200 45.73 -3.24 7.48
C LYS A 200 45.08 -3.07 8.86
N ASN A 201 43.83 -3.51 9.06
CA ASN A 201 43.12 -3.25 10.32
C ASN A 201 43.05 -4.46 11.27
N ILE A 202 43.46 -5.66 10.83
CA ILE A 202 43.37 -6.88 11.63
C ILE A 202 44.70 -7.24 12.32
N GLU A 203 45.86 -6.78 11.84
CA GLU A 203 47.17 -7.07 12.47
C GLU A 203 47.47 -6.24 13.74
N THR A 204 46.71 -5.20 14.03
CA THR A 204 47.05 -4.25 15.11
C THR A 204 46.65 -4.73 16.51
N TYR A 205 45.87 -5.82 16.65
CA TYR A 205 45.32 -6.19 17.96
C TYR A 205 45.56 -7.64 18.44
N MET A 206 46.06 -8.57 17.61
CA MET A 206 46.62 -9.85 18.10
C MET A 206 47.29 -10.66 16.98
N PRO A 207 48.51 -11.21 17.18
CA PRO A 207 49.11 -12.13 16.22
C PRO A 207 48.34 -13.46 16.12
N TRP A 208 48.16 -13.98 14.91
CA TRP A 208 47.43 -15.22 14.61
C TRP A 208 47.98 -16.48 15.32
N ASP A 209 49.22 -16.44 15.78
CA ASP A 209 49.84 -17.55 16.52
C ASP A 209 49.39 -17.61 17.99
N THR A 210 48.97 -16.48 18.56
CA THR A 210 48.36 -16.42 19.91
C THR A 210 46.96 -17.03 19.92
N ILE A 211 46.21 -16.90 18.83
CA ILE A 211 44.88 -17.49 18.66
C ILE A 211 44.96 -19.02 18.58
N ARG A 212 45.97 -19.56 17.88
CA ARG A 212 46.20 -21.02 17.80
C ARG A 212 46.63 -21.64 19.12
N ALA A 213 47.40 -20.94 19.95
CA ALA A 213 47.78 -21.42 21.28
C ALA A 213 46.61 -21.46 22.27
N THR A 214 45.61 -20.59 22.09
CA THR A 214 44.47 -20.44 23.03
C THR A 214 43.35 -21.44 22.78
N ILE A 215 43.26 -22.04 21.58
CA ILE A 215 42.13 -22.90 21.17
C ILE A 215 42.38 -24.41 21.42
N SER A 216 43.50 -24.81 22.05
CA SER A 216 43.78 -26.25 22.29
C SER A 216 43.47 -26.81 23.68
N HIS A 217 42.93 -26.02 24.61
CA HIS A 217 42.56 -26.55 25.94
C HIS A 217 41.05 -26.60 26.13
N GLN A 218 40.52 -27.82 26.18
CA GLN A 218 39.11 -28.17 26.40
C GLN A 218 38.59 -27.86 27.82
N ASP A 219 39.29 -27.06 28.62
CA ASP A 219 38.98 -26.82 30.04
C ASP A 219 38.73 -25.34 30.41
N ALA A 220 38.60 -24.43 29.43
CA ALA A 220 38.41 -23.01 29.72
C ALA A 220 37.06 -22.70 30.40
N ALA A 221 36.00 -23.47 30.07
CA ALA A 221 34.67 -23.24 30.62
C ALA A 221 34.57 -23.66 32.10
N GLU A 222 35.18 -24.78 32.51
CA GLU A 222 35.15 -25.23 33.91
C GLU A 222 36.04 -24.39 34.83
N VAL A 223 37.21 -23.92 34.35
CA VAL A 223 38.07 -23.02 35.14
C VAL A 223 37.43 -21.65 35.37
N ILE A 224 36.67 -21.14 34.39
CA ILE A 224 35.90 -19.90 34.52
C ILE A 224 34.73 -20.09 35.50
N TRP A 225 34.03 -21.22 35.44
CA TRP A 225 32.92 -21.55 36.33
C TRP A 225 33.37 -21.75 37.79
N MET A 226 34.50 -22.43 38.02
CA MET A 226 35.07 -22.62 39.36
C MET A 226 35.57 -21.31 39.98
N LYS A 227 36.14 -20.38 39.19
CA LYS A 227 36.62 -19.10 39.72
C LYS A 227 35.50 -18.10 40.01
N LEU A 228 34.36 -18.17 39.32
CA LEU A 228 33.21 -17.26 39.53
C LEU A 228 32.48 -17.53 40.85
N HIS A 229 32.51 -18.77 41.36
CA HIS A 229 31.82 -19.15 42.59
C HIS A 229 32.52 -18.66 43.89
N ASP A 230 33.79 -18.25 43.79
CA ASP A 230 34.60 -17.71 44.91
C ASP A 230 34.82 -16.19 44.83
N VAL A 231 34.31 -15.51 43.80
CA VAL A 231 34.38 -14.04 43.74
C VAL A 231 33.36 -13.45 44.71
N LYS A 232 33.81 -13.11 45.92
CA LYS A 232 33.09 -12.13 46.75
C LYS A 232 32.98 -10.86 45.92
N ILE A 233 31.81 -10.60 45.35
CA ILE A 233 31.50 -9.36 44.62
C ILE A 233 31.60 -8.23 45.64
N THR A 234 32.79 -7.67 45.78
CA THR A 234 33.02 -6.53 46.63
C THR A 234 32.31 -5.32 46.02
N PRO A 235 31.90 -4.32 46.82
CA PRO A 235 31.21 -3.12 46.32
C PRO A 235 31.96 -2.43 45.17
N LYS A 236 33.30 -2.56 45.13
CA LYS A 236 34.15 -2.03 44.07
C LYS A 236 33.97 -2.77 42.73
N VAL A 237 33.83 -4.10 42.74
CA VAL A 237 33.60 -4.90 41.52
C VAL A 237 32.19 -4.62 40.98
N LEU A 238 31.19 -4.51 41.85
CA LEU A 238 29.83 -4.12 41.45
C LEU A 238 29.80 -2.71 40.83
N PHE A 239 30.51 -1.76 41.43
CA PHE A 239 30.62 -0.40 40.90
C PHE A 239 31.28 -0.37 39.51
N ILE A 240 32.33 -1.16 39.30
CA ILE A 240 33.00 -1.29 37.98
C ILE A 240 32.03 -1.90 36.96
N LEU A 241 31.28 -2.95 37.31
CA LEU A 241 30.31 -3.55 36.40
C LEU A 241 29.17 -2.58 36.03
N VAL A 242 28.68 -1.80 36.99
CA VAL A 242 27.68 -0.76 36.75
C VAL A 242 28.27 0.35 35.87
N ALA A 243 29.50 0.79 36.12
CA ALA A 243 30.17 1.81 35.32
C ALA A 243 30.41 1.34 33.88
N VAL A 244 30.84 0.09 33.69
CA VAL A 244 31.00 -0.55 32.37
C VAL A 244 29.64 -0.69 31.69
N GLY A 245 28.59 -1.10 32.41
CA GLY A 245 27.23 -1.16 31.89
C GLY A 245 26.70 0.20 31.42
N LEU A 246 26.92 1.25 32.21
CA LEU A 246 26.57 2.63 31.86
C LEU A 246 27.41 3.16 30.69
N PHE A 247 28.69 2.80 30.62
CA PHE A 247 29.58 3.17 29.52
C PHE A 247 29.16 2.51 28.21
N ILE A 248 28.85 1.20 28.23
CA ILE A 248 28.31 0.47 27.08
C ILE A 248 26.93 1.03 26.70
N TRP A 249 26.07 1.32 27.67
CA TRP A 249 24.77 1.94 27.42
C TRP A 249 24.92 3.32 26.75
N ASN A 250 25.85 4.16 27.23
CA ASN A 250 26.12 5.48 26.65
C ASN A 250 26.77 5.39 25.26
N LEU A 251 27.65 4.40 25.02
CA LEU A 251 28.19 4.12 23.68
C LEU A 251 27.11 3.67 22.72
N LYS A 252 26.23 2.74 23.14
CA LYS A 252 25.07 2.31 22.34
C LYS A 252 24.12 3.48 22.07
N ARG A 253 23.87 4.33 23.06
CA ARG A 253 23.05 5.54 22.93
C ARG A 253 23.65 6.52 21.92
N ARG A 254 24.95 6.84 22.04
CA ARG A 254 25.65 7.72 21.08
C ARG A 254 25.75 7.15 19.68
N ALA A 255 25.96 5.84 19.54
CA ALA A 255 25.95 5.17 18.24
C ALA A 255 24.55 5.20 17.61
N ARG A 256 23.49 5.06 18.42
CA ARG A 256 22.10 5.24 17.98
C ARG A 256 21.86 6.68 17.52
N GLU A 257 22.20 7.67 18.33
CA GLU A 257 22.08 9.10 18.01
C GLU A 257 22.84 9.48 16.73
N ALA A 258 24.07 8.98 16.55
CA ALA A 258 24.88 9.21 15.36
C ALA A 258 24.32 8.53 14.10
N ARG A 259 23.76 7.31 14.22
CA ARG A 259 23.03 6.65 13.13
C ARG A 259 21.75 7.41 12.77
N GLU A 260 21.02 7.89 13.76
CA GLU A 260 19.81 8.70 13.57
C GLU A 260 20.11 10.03 12.85
N ALA A 261 21.20 10.70 13.22
CA ALA A 261 21.66 11.93 12.57
C ALA A 261 22.20 11.72 11.14
N ALA A 262 22.71 10.53 10.83
CA ALA A 262 23.23 10.16 9.51
C ALA A 262 22.17 9.56 8.56
N ARG A 263 20.95 9.29 9.05
CA ARG A 263 19.87 8.71 8.24
C ARG A 263 19.33 9.75 7.24
N PRO A 264 19.32 9.45 5.93
CA PRO A 264 18.77 10.35 4.93
C PRO A 264 17.25 10.44 5.09
N ASN A 265 16.71 11.50 5.73
CA ASN A 265 15.29 11.87 5.84
C ASN A 265 14.29 10.74 5.51
N ILE A 266 14.36 9.63 6.27
CA ILE A 266 13.61 8.41 5.96
C ILE A 266 12.13 8.63 6.27
N ALA A 267 11.83 9.43 7.29
CA ALA A 267 10.49 9.79 7.74
C ALA A 267 10.42 11.27 8.16
N LEU A 268 9.22 11.83 8.20
CA LEU A 268 8.96 13.13 8.83
C LEU A 268 8.99 13.00 10.37
N PRO A 269 9.42 14.04 11.09
CA PRO A 269 9.39 14.02 12.55
C PRO A 269 7.96 14.11 13.06
N ALA A 270 7.60 13.24 14.01
CA ALA A 270 6.31 13.25 14.69
C ALA A 270 6.51 13.19 16.22
N PRO A 271 6.99 14.26 16.86
CA PRO A 271 7.44 14.22 18.27
C PRO A 271 6.33 13.90 19.28
N LYS A 272 5.05 14.06 18.88
CA LYS A 272 3.89 13.70 19.72
C LYS A 272 3.51 12.22 19.62
N PHE A 273 4.05 11.49 18.66
CA PHE A 273 3.86 10.06 18.51
C PHE A 273 5.07 9.31 19.07
N PRO A 274 4.89 8.05 19.52
CA PRO A 274 6.03 7.21 19.91
C PRO A 274 7.04 7.05 18.76
N PRO A 275 8.34 6.96 19.05
CA PRO A 275 9.35 6.70 18.03
C PRO A 275 9.14 5.32 17.41
N ILE A 276 9.31 5.23 16.09
CA ILE A 276 9.13 4.00 15.33
C ILE A 276 10.49 3.45 14.93
N GLU A 277 10.75 2.20 15.31
CA GLU A 277 11.98 1.51 14.90
C GLU A 277 11.86 1.01 13.46
N PRO A 278 12.77 1.38 12.55
CA PRO A 278 12.75 0.90 11.16
C PRO A 278 13.08 -0.58 11.05
N LEU A 279 12.48 -1.25 10.07
CA LEU A 279 12.93 -2.56 9.58
C LEU A 279 13.75 -2.35 8.31
N GLU A 280 15.07 -2.22 8.44
CA GLU A 280 15.97 -1.84 7.34
C GLU A 280 16.03 -2.90 6.22
N ASP A 281 15.92 -4.18 6.57
CA ASP A 281 16.01 -5.33 5.65
C ASP A 281 14.65 -6.02 5.45
N PHE A 282 13.54 -5.32 5.70
CA PHE A 282 12.21 -5.92 5.55
C PHE A 282 11.91 -6.25 4.09
N ASP A 283 11.56 -7.50 3.84
CA ASP A 283 11.06 -7.96 2.56
C ASP A 283 9.61 -8.43 2.71
N TRP A 284 8.70 -7.65 2.14
CA TRP A 284 7.28 -7.97 2.19
C TRP A 284 6.95 -9.22 1.36
N GLU A 285 7.70 -9.52 0.29
CA GLU A 285 7.40 -10.65 -0.61
C GLU A 285 7.63 -12.01 0.05
N THR A 286 8.54 -12.06 1.02
CA THR A 286 8.89 -13.29 1.76
C THR A 286 8.31 -13.35 3.17
N THR A 287 7.75 -12.24 3.67
CA THR A 287 7.12 -12.20 4.99
C THR A 287 5.74 -12.89 4.97
N GLU A 288 5.59 -13.92 5.80
CA GLU A 288 4.32 -14.65 5.96
C GLU A 288 3.29 -13.86 6.78
N PRO A 289 2.00 -13.94 6.44
CA PRO A 289 0.94 -13.34 7.25
C PRO A 289 0.93 -13.90 8.67
N LEU A 290 0.61 -13.04 9.64
CA LEU A 290 0.45 -13.46 11.04
C LEU A 290 -0.62 -14.55 11.17
N LYS A 291 -0.36 -15.56 12.01
CA LYS A 291 -1.28 -16.66 12.31
C LYS A 291 -1.85 -16.52 13.72
N PHE A 292 -3.15 -16.19 13.82
CA PHE A 292 -3.86 -16.11 15.09
C PHE A 292 -4.67 -17.38 15.36
N ARG A 293 -4.59 -17.90 16.59
CA ARG A 293 -5.42 -19.00 17.11
C ARG A 293 -6.10 -18.56 18.43
N PRO A 294 -7.01 -17.57 18.38
CA PRO A 294 -7.55 -16.92 19.58
C PRO A 294 -8.71 -17.71 20.22
N PHE A 295 -9.07 -18.86 19.64
CA PHE A 295 -10.20 -19.66 20.10
C PHE A 295 -9.88 -20.31 21.45
N LYS A 296 -10.86 -20.25 22.36
CA LYS A 296 -10.75 -20.78 23.73
C LYS A 296 -11.91 -21.75 23.97
N PRO A 297 -11.72 -22.80 24.79
CA PRO A 297 -12.76 -23.79 25.08
C PRO A 297 -14.05 -23.20 25.66
N LYS A 298 -13.98 -22.03 26.30
CA LYS A 298 -15.14 -21.32 26.84
C LYS A 298 -15.11 -19.86 26.41
N TYR A 299 -16.22 -19.39 25.83
CA TYR A 299 -16.35 -18.00 25.44
C TYR A 299 -16.68 -17.11 26.64
N HIS A 300 -15.90 -16.04 26.83
CA HIS A 300 -16.18 -15.00 27.82
C HIS A 300 -16.24 -13.65 27.12
N LEU A 301 -17.40 -12.99 27.21
CA LEU A 301 -17.60 -11.65 26.68
C LEU A 301 -16.84 -10.66 27.58
N THR A 302 -15.65 -10.27 27.15
CA THR A 302 -14.76 -9.32 27.85
C THR A 302 -14.08 -8.44 26.81
N MET A 303 -13.49 -7.31 27.23
CA MET A 303 -12.75 -6.44 26.30
C MET A 303 -11.50 -7.13 25.74
N GLY A 304 -10.87 -8.04 26.49
CA GLY A 304 -9.78 -8.90 26.00
C GLY A 304 -8.54 -8.15 25.50
N LEU A 305 -8.32 -6.93 25.99
CA LEU A 305 -7.29 -6.02 25.47
C LEU A 305 -5.89 -6.43 25.92
N GLN A 306 -4.94 -6.24 25.02
CA GLN A 306 -3.50 -6.37 25.23
C GLN A 306 -2.82 -5.08 24.81
N THR A 307 -1.70 -4.74 25.45
CA THR A 307 -0.84 -3.66 24.95
C THR A 307 -0.30 -4.04 23.57
N LEU A 308 -0.23 -3.05 22.69
CA LEU A 308 0.38 -3.12 21.36
C LEU A 308 1.61 -2.22 21.34
N ASP A 309 2.72 -2.73 20.80
CA ASP A 309 3.86 -1.87 20.48
C ASP A 309 3.46 -0.96 19.30
N PRO A 310 3.61 0.38 19.42
CA PRO A 310 3.35 1.29 18.31
C PRO A 310 4.06 0.91 17.01
N ALA A 311 5.25 0.30 17.06
CA ALA A 311 5.99 -0.15 15.88
C ALA A 311 5.26 -1.27 15.12
N ASP A 312 4.41 -2.05 15.80
CA ASP A 312 3.65 -3.16 15.22
C ASP A 312 2.24 -2.74 14.79
N LEU A 313 1.93 -1.44 14.71
CA LEU A 313 0.60 -0.91 14.41
C LEU A 313 0.00 -1.48 13.12
N ILE A 314 0.72 -1.41 12.01
CA ILE A 314 0.28 -1.89 10.68
C ILE A 314 1.20 -3.03 10.27
N PRO A 315 0.73 -4.28 10.24
CA PRO A 315 1.49 -5.40 9.70
C PRO A 315 1.59 -5.29 8.17
N MET A 316 2.73 -5.72 7.63
CA MET A 316 2.93 -5.91 6.19
C MET A 316 3.36 -7.36 5.95
N ASP A 317 2.91 -7.94 4.85
CA ASP A 317 3.25 -9.31 4.46
C ASP A 317 3.07 -9.50 2.94
N LYS A 318 3.35 -10.72 2.46
CA LYS A 318 3.33 -11.06 1.03
C LYS A 318 1.97 -10.88 0.35
N THR A 319 0.89 -10.76 1.11
CA THR A 319 -0.47 -10.57 0.56
C THR A 319 -0.78 -9.11 0.27
N TYR A 320 0.05 -8.17 0.73
CA TYR A 320 -0.16 -6.73 0.64
C TYR A 320 -0.59 -6.26 -0.76
N LYS A 321 0.14 -6.66 -1.82
CA LYS A 321 -0.11 -6.22 -3.19
C LYS A 321 -1.48 -6.66 -3.72
N GLU A 322 -1.83 -7.92 -3.51
CA GLU A 322 -3.10 -8.49 -3.96
C GLU A 322 -4.28 -7.88 -3.18
N ARG A 323 -4.08 -7.66 -1.89
CA ARG A 323 -5.09 -7.05 -1.02
C ARG A 323 -5.34 -5.59 -1.38
N LEU A 324 -4.31 -4.80 -1.69
CA LEU A 324 -4.51 -3.45 -2.23
C LEU A 324 -5.28 -3.43 -3.55
N ALA A 325 -5.07 -4.41 -4.43
CA ALA A 325 -5.83 -4.52 -5.68
C ALA A 325 -7.32 -4.79 -5.39
N LEU A 326 -7.62 -5.71 -4.47
CA LEU A 326 -9.00 -5.96 -4.03
C LEU A 326 -9.62 -4.71 -3.38
N ARG A 327 -8.90 -4.03 -2.49
CA ARG A 327 -9.38 -2.80 -1.84
C ARG A 327 -9.76 -1.72 -2.84
N ARG A 328 -9.00 -1.58 -3.94
CA ARG A 328 -9.34 -0.66 -5.04
C ARG A 328 -10.61 -1.06 -5.76
N SER A 329 -10.74 -2.33 -6.13
CA SER A 329 -11.95 -2.85 -6.75
C SER A 329 -13.19 -2.60 -5.87
N LEU A 330 -13.07 -2.81 -4.56
CA LEU A 330 -14.15 -2.57 -3.61
C LEU A 330 -14.48 -1.09 -3.46
N LEU A 331 -13.46 -0.21 -3.48
CA LEU A 331 -13.67 1.23 -3.46
C LEU A 331 -14.44 1.74 -4.69
N GLU A 332 -14.17 1.17 -5.86
CA GLU A 332 -14.89 1.51 -7.09
C GLU A 332 -16.33 0.98 -7.09
N GLN A 333 -16.54 -0.23 -6.58
CA GLN A 333 -17.86 -0.89 -6.62
C GLN A 333 -18.80 -0.48 -5.48
N TYR A 334 -18.27 -0.24 -4.29
CA TYR A 334 -19.03 -0.06 -3.04
C TYR A 334 -18.59 1.17 -2.26
N HIS A 335 -18.33 2.27 -2.98
CA HIS A 335 -17.75 3.51 -2.44
C HIS A 335 -18.37 3.94 -1.10
N GLU A 336 -19.69 4.17 -1.05
CA GLU A 336 -20.38 4.63 0.16
C GLU A 336 -20.38 3.63 1.32
N THR A 337 -20.13 2.34 1.04
CA THR A 337 -20.03 1.29 2.08
C THR A 337 -18.62 1.18 2.61
N VAL A 338 -17.59 1.47 1.80
CA VAL A 338 -16.19 1.32 2.19
C VAL A 338 -15.52 2.61 2.62
N VAL A 339 -16.05 3.76 2.23
CA VAL A 339 -15.53 5.06 2.68
C VAL A 339 -16.67 6.06 2.85
N ALA A 340 -16.71 6.71 4.01
CA ALA A 340 -17.60 7.83 4.22
C ALA A 340 -17.12 8.74 5.35
N VAL A 341 -17.62 9.97 5.31
CA VAL A 341 -17.51 10.97 6.37
C VAL A 341 -18.94 11.36 6.75
N ASN A 342 -19.21 11.48 8.04
CA ASN A 342 -20.54 11.80 8.57
C ASN A 342 -20.94 13.24 8.19
N ASP A 343 -20.10 14.19 8.58
CA ASP A 343 -20.20 15.60 8.20
C ASP A 343 -18.84 16.09 7.66
N ASP A 344 -18.75 16.28 6.34
CA ASP A 344 -17.52 16.77 5.68
C ASP A 344 -17.24 18.25 6.00
N SER A 345 -18.21 18.97 6.57
CA SER A 345 -18.04 20.34 7.03
C SER A 345 -17.47 20.42 8.46
N ASP A 346 -17.47 19.32 9.22
CA ASP A 346 -16.93 19.30 10.58
C ASP A 346 -15.39 19.40 10.56
N PRO A 347 -14.80 20.52 11.03
CA PRO A 347 -13.36 20.68 11.05
C PRO A 347 -12.65 19.68 11.97
N ARG A 348 -13.34 19.12 12.98
CA ARG A 348 -12.77 18.13 13.91
C ARG A 348 -12.51 16.81 13.19
N THR A 349 -13.47 16.36 12.37
CA THR A 349 -13.36 15.13 11.57
C THR A 349 -12.25 15.28 10.54
N ARG A 350 -12.19 16.43 9.84
CA ARG A 350 -11.09 16.72 8.91
C ARG A 350 -9.73 16.75 9.62
N ALA A 351 -9.63 17.35 10.80
CA ALA A 351 -8.40 17.41 11.57
C ALA A 351 -7.92 16.00 11.99
N ALA A 352 -8.83 15.15 12.47
CA ALA A 352 -8.53 13.77 12.84
C ALA A 352 -8.04 12.93 11.66
N VAL A 353 -8.74 12.99 10.52
CA VAL A 353 -8.35 12.29 9.29
C VAL A 353 -7.01 12.80 8.78
N SER A 354 -6.79 14.11 8.77
CA SER A 354 -5.55 14.71 8.28
C SER A 354 -4.35 14.36 9.17
N GLU A 355 -4.55 14.32 10.49
CA GLU A 355 -3.52 13.90 11.44
C GLU A 355 -3.14 12.42 11.25
N LEU A 356 -4.13 11.52 11.18
CA LEU A 356 -3.89 10.10 10.92
C LEU A 356 -3.18 9.91 9.57
N TYR A 357 -3.69 10.55 8.52
CA TYR A 357 -3.14 10.50 7.18
C TYR A 357 -1.67 10.93 7.17
N THR A 358 -1.37 12.11 7.72
CA THR A 358 -0.02 12.67 7.71
C THR A 358 0.95 11.82 8.54
N TYR A 359 0.49 11.31 9.68
CA TYR A 359 1.27 10.38 10.49
C TYR A 359 1.59 9.11 9.71
N LEU A 360 0.60 8.46 9.09
CA LEU A 360 0.82 7.21 8.35
C LEU A 360 1.71 7.42 7.13
N MET A 361 1.38 8.38 6.27
CA MET A 361 2.03 8.61 4.99
C MET A 361 3.42 9.24 5.13
N GLY A 362 3.60 10.11 6.13
CA GLY A 362 4.83 10.86 6.33
C GLY A 362 5.80 10.26 7.34
N THR A 363 5.28 9.58 8.35
CA THR A 363 6.08 9.14 9.51
C THR A 363 6.13 7.63 9.61
N TYR A 364 4.98 6.98 9.79
CA TYR A 364 4.91 5.57 10.16
C TYR A 364 5.34 4.66 9.02
N LEU A 365 4.73 4.76 7.84
CA LEU A 365 5.02 3.87 6.72
C LEU A 365 6.48 3.97 6.24
N PRO A 366 7.00 5.18 5.89
CA PRO A 366 8.39 5.27 5.45
C PRO A 366 9.39 5.08 6.59
N GLY A 367 9.02 5.40 7.84
CA GLY A 367 9.86 5.15 9.02
C GLY A 367 9.96 3.68 9.40
N ARG A 368 8.85 2.93 9.36
CA ARG A 368 8.80 1.49 9.71
C ARG A 368 9.28 0.60 8.57
N TYR A 369 8.86 0.90 7.34
CA TYR A 369 9.05 0.08 6.15
C TYR A 369 9.81 0.84 5.04
N PRO A 370 11.07 1.23 5.27
CA PRO A 370 11.85 2.04 4.32
C PRO A 370 12.12 1.34 2.98
N THR A 371 12.03 0.01 2.93
CA THR A 371 12.13 -0.79 1.70
C THR A 371 10.86 -0.74 0.84
N MET A 372 9.72 -0.37 1.43
CA MET A 372 8.42 -0.27 0.76
C MET A 372 7.98 1.17 0.51
N PHE A 373 8.42 2.13 1.34
CA PHE A 373 7.99 3.52 1.23
C PHE A 373 9.16 4.48 1.31
N LYS A 374 9.17 5.46 0.41
CA LYS A 374 10.25 6.45 0.33
C LYS A 374 9.71 7.86 0.20
N LEU A 375 10.26 8.77 1.01
CA LEU A 375 9.92 10.19 0.92
C LEU A 375 10.72 10.89 -0.18
N TYR A 376 10.03 11.80 -0.88
CA TYR A 376 10.60 12.73 -1.84
C TYR A 376 10.19 14.15 -1.46
N ARG A 377 11.14 15.07 -1.54
CA ARG A 377 10.90 16.49 -1.31
C ARG A 377 11.07 17.24 -2.63
N THR A 378 10.07 18.03 -2.98
CA THR A 378 10.10 18.88 -4.16
C THR A 378 9.78 20.31 -3.75
N GLU A 379 10.64 21.24 -4.16
CA GLU A 379 10.43 22.66 -3.93
C GLU A 379 9.64 23.25 -5.11
N TYR A 380 8.51 23.89 -4.81
CA TYR A 380 7.73 24.67 -5.76
C TYR A 380 7.73 26.14 -5.33
N GLU A 381 7.33 27.04 -6.21
CA GLU A 381 7.17 28.47 -5.90
C GLU A 381 6.19 28.71 -4.74
N THR A 382 5.22 27.81 -4.55
CA THR A 382 4.22 27.85 -3.48
C THR A 382 4.70 27.22 -2.17
N GLY A 383 5.90 26.63 -2.14
CA GLY A 383 6.48 25.99 -0.96
C GLY A 383 7.03 24.59 -1.21
N VAL A 384 7.55 23.98 -0.15
CA VAL A 384 8.07 22.60 -0.18
C VAL A 384 6.91 21.62 -0.07
N VAL A 385 6.82 20.68 -1.02
CA VAL A 385 5.87 19.57 -0.98
C VAL A 385 6.63 18.29 -0.72
N VAL A 386 6.15 17.51 0.25
CA VAL A 386 6.67 16.18 0.55
C VAL A 386 5.71 15.14 0.00
N MET A 387 6.23 14.22 -0.80
CA MET A 387 5.51 13.09 -1.36
C MET A 387 6.06 11.79 -0.76
N VAL A 388 5.20 10.81 -0.54
CA VAL A 388 5.61 9.43 -0.25
C VAL A 388 5.36 8.59 -1.49
N GLN A 389 6.37 7.85 -1.92
CA GLN A 389 6.24 6.82 -2.93
C GLN A 389 6.01 5.48 -2.26
N ASN A 390 4.97 4.77 -2.68
CA ASN A 390 4.84 3.35 -2.43
C ASN A 390 5.65 2.60 -3.50
N LEU A 391 6.77 1.99 -3.11
CA LEU A 391 7.68 1.29 -4.02
C LEU A 391 7.07 -0.02 -4.56
N VAL A 392 6.07 -0.58 -3.88
CA VAL A 392 5.36 -1.79 -4.32
C VAL A 392 4.40 -1.48 -5.47
N THR A 393 3.64 -0.38 -5.38
CA THR A 393 2.68 0.02 -6.42
C THR A 393 3.28 1.00 -7.44
N GLY A 394 4.38 1.67 -7.10
CA GLY A 394 5.02 2.72 -7.90
C GLY A 394 4.34 4.09 -7.79
N GLU A 395 3.26 4.22 -7.01
CA GLU A 395 2.49 5.46 -6.90
C GLU A 395 3.11 6.45 -5.93
N LEU A 396 2.84 7.75 -6.17
CA LEU A 396 3.25 8.84 -5.31
C LEU A 396 2.02 9.56 -4.75
N TRP A 397 2.05 9.83 -3.45
CA TRP A 397 0.98 10.51 -2.73
C TRP A 397 1.54 11.70 -1.94
N PRO A 398 0.81 12.82 -1.83
CA PRO A 398 1.21 13.91 -0.94
C PRO A 398 1.16 13.42 0.50
N VAL A 399 2.14 13.80 1.32
CA VAL A 399 2.18 13.42 2.74
C VAL A 399 1.17 14.20 3.57
N GLU A 400 0.87 15.44 3.19
CA GLU A 400 -0.10 16.28 3.86
C GLU A 400 -1.41 16.38 3.07
N VAL A 401 -2.53 16.49 3.78
CA VAL A 401 -3.84 16.72 3.15
C VAL A 401 -3.98 18.20 2.82
N GLY A 402 -3.83 18.54 1.53
CA GLY A 402 -3.95 19.91 1.05
C GLY A 402 -5.36 20.48 1.23
N LYS A 403 -5.48 21.81 1.23
CA LYS A 403 -6.78 22.51 1.36
C LYS A 403 -7.80 22.14 0.29
N ALA A 404 -7.34 21.85 -0.93
CA ALA A 404 -8.18 21.44 -2.06
C ALA A 404 -8.56 19.95 -2.02
N THR A 405 -7.89 19.15 -1.18
CA THR A 405 -8.19 17.73 -1.01
C THR A 405 -9.29 17.57 0.03
N SER A 406 -10.41 16.96 -0.37
CA SER A 406 -11.52 16.66 0.55
C SER A 406 -11.11 15.58 1.56
N THR A 407 -11.85 15.51 2.66
CA THR A 407 -11.58 14.53 3.72
C THR A 407 -11.75 13.10 3.21
N ILE A 408 -12.77 12.86 2.38
CA ILE A 408 -13.03 11.56 1.77
C ILE A 408 -11.90 11.11 0.84
N THR A 409 -11.32 12.01 0.03
CA THR A 409 -10.19 11.66 -0.84
C THR A 409 -8.93 11.27 -0.05
N ALA A 410 -8.72 11.85 1.13
CA ALA A 410 -7.63 11.41 2.02
C ALA A 410 -7.85 9.98 2.50
N LEU A 411 -9.08 9.62 2.89
CA LEU A 411 -9.45 8.25 3.30
C LEU A 411 -9.34 7.25 2.14
N GLU A 412 -9.77 7.62 0.93
CA GLU A 412 -9.58 6.81 -0.28
C GLU A 412 -8.11 6.52 -0.55
N THR A 413 -7.24 7.50 -0.30
CA THR A 413 -5.80 7.34 -0.47
C THR A 413 -5.22 6.37 0.57
N LEU A 414 -5.73 6.39 1.81
CA LEU A 414 -5.40 5.38 2.81
C LEU A 414 -5.86 3.99 2.37
N ILE A 415 -7.06 3.84 1.81
CA ILE A 415 -7.53 2.55 1.25
C ILE A 415 -6.57 2.01 0.19
N LYS A 416 -6.08 2.90 -0.68
CA LYS A 416 -5.19 2.59 -1.80
C LYS A 416 -3.76 2.25 -1.39
N THR A 417 -3.35 2.59 -0.16
CA THR A 417 -1.95 2.49 0.31
C THR A 417 -1.78 1.58 1.51
N VAL A 418 -2.78 1.49 2.38
CA VAL A 418 -2.73 0.80 3.66
C VAL A 418 -3.75 -0.31 3.71
N ASP A 419 -3.28 -1.51 4.02
CA ASP A 419 -4.10 -2.71 4.20
C ASP A 419 -4.55 -2.84 5.66
N GLU A 420 -5.27 -1.82 6.14
CA GLU A 420 -5.96 -1.77 7.43
C GLU A 420 -7.30 -1.06 7.22
N ASP A 421 -8.33 -1.51 7.91
CA ASP A 421 -9.62 -0.82 7.91
C ASP A 421 -9.69 0.14 9.09
N PHE A 422 -10.04 1.40 8.86
CA PHE A 422 -10.04 2.47 9.86
C PHE A 422 -11.46 2.95 10.18
N LEU A 423 -11.75 3.08 11.47
CA LEU A 423 -12.92 3.75 12.04
C LEU A 423 -12.42 4.90 12.93
N ILE A 424 -12.85 6.12 12.63
CA ILE A 424 -12.42 7.34 13.32
C ILE A 424 -13.57 7.85 14.18
N LEU A 425 -13.31 7.90 15.48
CA LEU A 425 -14.30 8.19 16.50
C LEU A 425 -13.98 9.51 17.19
N LEU A 426 -14.97 10.40 17.30
CA LEU A 426 -14.86 11.66 18.03
C LEU A 426 -15.78 11.67 19.26
N PRO A 427 -15.44 12.45 20.30
CA PRO A 427 -16.33 12.64 21.43
C PRO A 427 -17.62 13.32 20.97
N ASP A 428 -18.73 12.85 21.53
CA ASP A 428 -20.04 13.44 21.32
C ASP A 428 -20.17 14.75 22.10
N GLU A 429 -20.18 15.87 21.38
CA GLU A 429 -20.34 17.22 21.95
C GLU A 429 -21.81 17.67 22.03
N SER A 430 -22.77 16.87 21.58
CA SER A 430 -24.20 17.18 21.69
C SER A 430 -24.70 17.13 23.14
N LEU A 431 -23.97 16.46 24.04
CA LEU A 431 -24.21 16.49 25.48
C LEU A 431 -23.63 17.78 26.05
N SER A 432 -24.50 18.77 26.27
CA SER A 432 -24.14 20.01 26.95
C SER A 432 -23.67 19.74 28.38
N PRO A 433 -22.65 20.44 28.90
CA PRO A 433 -22.29 20.44 30.32
C PRO A 433 -23.43 20.85 31.27
N SER A 434 -24.57 21.30 30.74
CA SER A 434 -25.76 21.72 31.49
C SER A 434 -26.72 20.58 31.85
N GLU A 435 -26.52 19.36 31.33
CA GLU A 435 -27.21 18.14 31.80
C GLU A 435 -26.43 17.41 32.90
N LYS A 436 -25.50 18.11 33.57
CA LYS A 436 -25.00 17.75 34.90
C LYS A 436 -26.16 17.78 35.89
N GLU A 437 -27.04 16.78 35.85
CA GLU A 437 -27.93 16.49 36.95
C GLU A 437 -27.03 16.30 38.18
N LYS A 438 -27.15 17.22 39.13
CA LYS A 438 -26.59 17.08 40.48
C LYS A 438 -27.21 15.84 41.14
N LYS A 439 -26.70 14.65 40.84
CA LYS A 439 -26.97 13.43 41.60
C LYS A 439 -25.99 13.35 42.76
N GLY A 440 -26.31 14.06 43.83
CA GLY A 440 -25.67 13.91 45.13
C GLY A 440 -24.21 14.37 45.19
N ASP A 441 -23.66 14.40 46.40
CA ASP A 441 -22.34 14.96 46.73
C ASP A 441 -21.13 14.14 46.22
N GLU A 442 -21.33 13.33 45.18
CA GLU A 442 -20.28 12.59 44.48
C GLU A 442 -20.25 13.07 43.02
N GLU A 443 -19.25 13.89 42.68
CA GLU A 443 -18.99 14.31 41.29
C GLU A 443 -18.54 13.10 40.45
N GLU A 444 -19.47 12.22 40.05
CA GLU A 444 -19.19 11.27 38.98
C GLU A 444 -19.09 12.07 37.67
N GLU A 445 -17.86 12.35 37.20
CA GLU A 445 -17.63 12.88 35.86
C GLU A 445 -18.33 11.97 34.84
N GLU A 446 -19.33 12.51 34.13
CA GLU A 446 -20.00 11.75 33.06
C GLU A 446 -18.98 11.39 31.97
N GLU A 447 -18.83 10.08 31.75
CA GLU A 447 -17.88 9.51 30.78
C GLU A 447 -18.23 9.98 29.36
N ARG A 448 -17.26 10.57 28.64
CA ARG A 448 -17.48 11.01 27.25
C ARG A 448 -17.84 9.82 26.37
N LYS A 449 -18.93 9.96 25.62
CA LYS A 449 -19.36 8.99 24.62
C LYS A 449 -18.73 9.33 23.27
N TYR A 450 -18.53 8.31 22.43
CA TYR A 450 -17.89 8.48 21.13
C TYR A 450 -18.82 8.10 19.98
N ILE A 451 -18.77 8.88 18.90
CA ILE A 451 -19.51 8.71 17.65
C ILE A 451 -18.55 8.32 16.54
N LEU A 452 -18.98 7.42 15.64
CA LEU A 452 -18.26 7.13 14.40
C LEU A 452 -18.47 8.26 13.39
N GLU A 453 -17.42 9.05 13.13
CA GLU A 453 -17.49 10.24 12.28
C GLU A 453 -16.91 10.04 10.89
N ALA A 454 -15.98 9.10 10.73
CA ALA A 454 -15.42 8.77 9.42
C ALA A 454 -14.89 7.34 9.40
N TYR A 455 -14.82 6.75 8.21
CA TYR A 455 -14.22 5.43 8.05
C TYR A 455 -13.62 5.19 6.66
N ALA A 456 -12.72 4.21 6.63
CA ALA A 456 -12.15 3.57 5.45
C ALA A 456 -12.13 2.05 5.70
N THR A 457 -13.18 1.32 5.34
CA THR A 457 -13.41 -0.08 5.71
C THR A 457 -13.76 -0.95 4.50
N CYS A 458 -12.79 -1.69 3.98
CA CYS A 458 -12.98 -2.62 2.86
C CYS A 458 -13.33 -4.03 3.28
N TYR A 459 -13.04 -4.49 4.51
CA TYR A 459 -13.30 -5.88 4.89
C TYR A 459 -14.25 -6.03 6.09
N PRO A 460 -15.45 -5.42 6.07
CA PRO A 460 -16.40 -5.58 7.16
C PRO A 460 -16.89 -7.03 7.28
N ALA A 461 -17.29 -7.41 8.49
CA ALA A 461 -17.71 -8.76 8.82
C ALA A 461 -19.21 -8.84 9.13
N GLY A 462 -20.05 -9.01 8.11
CA GLY A 462 -21.50 -9.16 8.27
C GLY A 462 -22.20 -7.88 8.73
N PHE A 463 -21.66 -6.71 8.38
CA PHE A 463 -22.29 -5.42 8.64
C PHE A 463 -21.99 -4.41 7.54
N ASP A 464 -22.95 -3.53 7.31
CA ASP A 464 -22.79 -2.35 6.46
C ASP A 464 -22.26 -1.19 7.30
N THR A 465 -21.04 -0.72 7.01
CA THR A 465 -20.41 0.38 7.76
C THR A 465 -21.17 1.69 7.62
N ARG A 466 -21.85 1.92 6.48
CA ARG A 466 -22.63 3.15 6.25
C ARG A 466 -23.74 3.29 7.29
N LYS A 467 -24.38 2.18 7.67
CA LYS A 467 -25.44 2.16 8.69
C LYS A 467 -24.95 2.41 10.11
N LYS A 468 -23.63 2.42 10.34
CA LYS A 468 -23.00 2.68 11.64
C LYS A 468 -22.51 4.12 11.78
N LEU A 469 -22.40 4.85 10.68
CA LEU A 469 -21.90 6.23 10.66
C LEU A 469 -22.84 7.18 11.41
N GLY A 470 -22.27 8.14 12.15
CA GLY A 470 -23.03 9.11 12.93
C GLY A 470 -23.67 8.54 14.21
N HIS A 471 -23.42 7.27 14.53
CA HIS A 471 -23.96 6.62 15.72
C HIS A 471 -22.92 6.47 16.83
N ARG A 472 -23.40 6.46 18.09
CA ARG A 472 -22.59 6.18 19.27
C ARG A 472 -22.15 4.72 19.32
N LEU A 473 -21.08 4.43 20.06
CA LEU A 473 -20.59 3.07 20.31
C LEU A 473 -21.69 2.11 20.76
N ALA A 474 -22.55 2.51 21.70
CA ALA A 474 -23.65 1.68 22.17
C ALA A 474 -24.58 1.26 21.02
N THR A 475 -25.11 2.22 20.26
CA THR A 475 -25.98 1.98 19.10
C THR A 475 -25.33 1.10 18.04
N ILE A 476 -24.03 1.31 17.76
CA ILE A 476 -23.27 0.50 16.81
C ILE A 476 -23.22 -0.98 17.23
N HIS A 477 -23.22 -1.24 18.55
CA HIS A 477 -23.10 -2.56 19.15
C HIS A 477 -24.43 -3.15 19.63
N ASP A 478 -25.57 -2.48 19.45
CA ASP A 478 -26.91 -3.00 19.81
C ASP A 478 -27.16 -4.46 19.33
N PRO A 479 -26.71 -4.89 18.13
CA PRO A 479 -26.90 -6.27 17.70
C PRO A 479 -26.09 -7.33 18.46
N VAL A 480 -25.11 -6.93 19.28
CA VAL A 480 -24.19 -7.84 19.98
C VAL A 480 -24.82 -8.32 21.28
N PRO A 481 -25.11 -9.63 21.43
CA PRO A 481 -25.73 -10.13 22.65
C PRO A 481 -24.88 -9.87 23.90
N GLY A 482 -25.51 -9.38 24.96
CA GLY A 482 -24.86 -9.11 26.25
C GLY A 482 -23.98 -7.85 26.27
N TYR A 483 -23.92 -7.06 25.18
CA TYR A 483 -23.10 -5.86 25.13
C TYR A 483 -23.53 -4.82 26.18
N LYS A 484 -24.82 -4.47 26.18
CA LYS A 484 -25.38 -3.46 27.09
C LYS A 484 -25.14 -3.82 28.55
N GLU A 485 -25.37 -5.07 28.91
CA GLU A 485 -25.31 -5.53 30.30
C GLU A 485 -23.88 -5.77 30.79
N LYS A 486 -22.94 -6.15 29.89
CA LYS A 486 -21.60 -6.62 30.30
C LYS A 486 -20.44 -5.78 29.82
N LEU A 487 -20.59 -5.00 28.74
CA LEU A 487 -19.48 -4.30 28.10
C LEU A 487 -19.66 -2.79 28.05
N GLU A 488 -20.85 -2.26 27.78
CA GLU A 488 -21.07 -0.83 27.49
C GLU A 488 -20.36 0.10 28.47
N ARG A 489 -20.69 0.02 29.77
CA ARG A 489 -20.07 0.87 30.81
C ARG A 489 -18.55 0.70 30.90
N SER A 490 -18.02 -0.49 30.65
CA SER A 490 -16.57 -0.73 30.69
C SER A 490 -15.86 -0.20 29.44
N MET A 491 -16.53 -0.27 28.30
CA MET A 491 -16.02 0.18 27.01
C MET A 491 -16.01 1.69 26.93
N ASP A 492 -17.10 2.36 27.32
CA ASP A 492 -17.17 3.83 27.33
C ASP A 492 -16.07 4.44 28.22
N ARG A 493 -15.94 3.94 29.45
CA ARG A 493 -14.86 4.34 30.36
C ARG A 493 -13.47 4.11 29.77
N PHE A 494 -13.26 2.97 29.12
CA PHE A 494 -11.96 2.67 28.53
C PHE A 494 -11.64 3.63 27.38
N PHE A 495 -12.61 3.88 26.50
CA PHE A 495 -12.45 4.79 25.36
C PHE A 495 -12.23 6.23 25.83
N ASP A 496 -12.94 6.67 26.86
CA ASP A 496 -12.73 8.00 27.43
C ASP A 496 -11.34 8.15 28.07
N LYS A 497 -10.90 7.15 28.84
CA LYS A 497 -9.63 7.19 29.59
C LYS A 497 -8.39 6.77 28.80
N LEU A 498 -8.52 6.26 27.57
CA LEU A 498 -7.36 5.83 26.78
C LEU A 498 -6.42 7.01 26.53
N GLU A 499 -5.20 6.94 27.05
CA GLU A 499 -4.20 8.01 26.95
C GLU A 499 -3.48 8.03 25.59
N VAL A 500 -3.01 9.20 25.20
CA VAL A 500 -2.11 9.36 24.04
C VAL A 500 -0.84 8.53 24.26
N GLY A 501 -0.37 7.86 23.21
CA GLY A 501 0.81 6.99 23.26
C GLY A 501 0.54 5.59 23.82
N LYS A 502 -0.67 5.31 24.32
CA LYS A 502 -1.12 3.95 24.65
C LYS A 502 -1.83 3.34 23.44
N TYR A 503 -1.27 2.23 22.96
CA TYR A 503 -1.83 1.43 21.89
C TYR A 503 -2.29 0.10 22.48
N VAL A 504 -3.50 -0.30 22.14
CA VAL A 504 -4.04 -1.60 22.54
C VAL A 504 -4.51 -2.38 21.33
N ARG A 505 -4.54 -3.70 21.49
CA ARG A 505 -5.06 -4.63 20.50
C ARG A 505 -5.88 -5.73 21.15
N ARG A 506 -6.70 -6.38 20.34
CA ARG A 506 -7.29 -7.69 20.64
C ARG A 506 -7.50 -8.46 19.34
N VAL A 507 -7.83 -9.74 19.46
CA VAL A 507 -8.20 -10.55 18.29
C VAL A 507 -9.62 -11.08 18.48
N ASN A 508 -10.50 -10.71 17.55
CA ASN A 508 -11.83 -11.31 17.42
C ASN A 508 -11.76 -12.45 16.39
N TRP A 509 -12.62 -13.45 16.51
CA TRP A 509 -12.68 -14.55 15.55
C TRP A 509 -14.10 -15.02 15.26
N SER A 510 -14.29 -15.59 14.09
CA SER A 510 -15.50 -16.30 13.64
C SER A 510 -15.12 -17.37 12.61
N VAL A 511 -16.12 -18.11 12.14
CA VAL A 511 -15.96 -19.03 11.01
C VAL A 511 -16.90 -18.58 9.89
N THR A 512 -16.42 -18.68 8.66
CA THR A 512 -17.16 -18.31 7.44
C THR A 512 -17.13 -19.45 6.45
N THR A 513 -18.28 -19.84 5.89
CA THR A 513 -18.44 -21.00 5.00
C THR A 513 -18.81 -20.64 3.54
N ASP A 514 -18.79 -19.35 3.20
CA ASP A 514 -19.07 -18.79 1.86
C ASP A 514 -18.86 -17.26 1.88
N ALA A 515 -17.77 -16.79 2.50
CA ALA A 515 -17.53 -15.34 2.66
C ALA A 515 -16.15 -14.91 2.18
N GLU A 516 -16.16 -13.92 1.29
CA GLU A 516 -14.97 -13.18 0.89
C GLU A 516 -14.48 -12.24 2.01
N LEU A 517 -13.34 -11.56 1.79
CA LEU A 517 -12.87 -10.56 2.74
C LEU A 517 -13.88 -9.43 2.93
N PHE A 518 -14.53 -8.99 1.84
CA PHE A 518 -15.66 -8.07 1.87
C PHE A 518 -16.95 -8.83 2.12
N SER A 519 -17.50 -8.71 3.32
CA SER A 519 -18.78 -9.31 3.70
C SER A 519 -19.69 -8.26 4.31
N ALA A 520 -19.89 -7.14 3.63
CA ALA A 520 -20.73 -6.04 4.12
C ALA A 520 -22.23 -6.39 4.12
N PHE A 521 -22.65 -7.22 3.17
CA PHE A 521 -24.05 -7.49 2.89
C PHE A 521 -24.44 -8.93 3.19
N GLY A 522 -25.70 -9.10 3.58
CA GLY A 522 -26.26 -10.38 3.95
C GLY A 522 -25.81 -10.86 5.32
N ASN A 523 -26.56 -11.81 5.86
CA ASN A 523 -26.29 -12.39 7.16
C ASN A 523 -25.27 -13.53 7.04
N LYS A 524 -24.14 -13.34 6.34
CA LYS A 524 -23.18 -14.44 6.12
C LYS A 524 -22.28 -14.73 7.33
N ILE A 525 -22.04 -13.73 8.17
CA ILE A 525 -21.14 -13.82 9.32
C ILE A 525 -21.89 -13.65 10.64
N HIS A 526 -22.92 -12.79 10.66
CA HIS A 526 -23.77 -12.57 11.82
C HIS A 526 -25.19 -13.04 11.57
N GLY A 527 -25.80 -13.68 12.56
CA GLY A 527 -27.19 -14.13 12.49
C GLY A 527 -28.16 -13.01 12.86
N GLY A 528 -29.16 -12.77 12.02
CA GLY A 528 -30.30 -11.90 12.30
C GLY A 528 -31.49 -12.67 12.88
N ALA A 529 -32.42 -11.97 13.54
CA ALA A 529 -33.62 -12.58 14.14
C ALA A 529 -34.56 -13.24 13.12
N GLU A 530 -34.48 -12.84 11.85
CA GLU A 530 -35.35 -13.31 10.74
C GLU A 530 -34.66 -14.33 9.83
N ASP A 531 -33.46 -14.82 10.18
CA ASP A 531 -32.72 -15.75 9.34
C ASP A 531 -33.31 -17.17 9.36
N GLU A 532 -33.56 -17.71 8.17
CA GLU A 532 -33.79 -19.15 8.01
C GLU A 532 -32.46 -19.90 8.24
N LEU A 533 -32.35 -20.52 9.41
CA LEU A 533 -31.19 -21.32 9.78
C LEU A 533 -31.32 -22.72 9.16
N VAL A 534 -30.73 -22.91 7.99
CA VAL A 534 -30.56 -24.25 7.41
C VAL A 534 -29.19 -24.80 7.85
N PRO A 535 -29.12 -25.84 8.70
CA PRO A 535 -27.85 -26.43 9.10
C PRO A 535 -27.13 -27.05 7.89
N LEU A 536 -25.86 -26.72 7.74
CA LEU A 536 -24.97 -27.38 6.80
C LEU A 536 -24.70 -28.81 7.29
N LYS A 537 -24.59 -29.73 6.33
CA LYS A 537 -24.06 -31.07 6.56
C LYS A 537 -22.59 -31.10 6.17
N MET A 538 -21.80 -31.97 6.81
CA MET A 538 -20.38 -32.13 6.50
C MET A 538 -20.13 -32.45 5.01
N GLU A 539 -20.97 -33.28 4.39
CA GLU A 539 -20.91 -33.63 2.97
C GLU A 539 -21.07 -32.44 2.02
N ASN A 540 -21.67 -31.34 2.49
CA ASN A 540 -21.92 -30.12 1.71
C ASN A 540 -20.96 -28.98 2.10
N LEU A 541 -19.93 -29.25 2.92
CA LEU A 541 -18.97 -28.25 3.32
C LEU A 541 -17.95 -28.04 2.21
N ASP A 542 -17.95 -26.85 1.61
CA ASP A 542 -16.88 -26.42 0.70
C ASP A 542 -15.66 -26.00 1.53
N LEU A 543 -14.63 -26.85 1.55
CA LEU A 543 -13.40 -26.62 2.30
C LEU A 543 -12.60 -25.43 1.74
N ASP A 544 -12.68 -25.18 0.43
CA ASP A 544 -11.97 -24.09 -0.24
C ASP A 544 -12.61 -22.73 0.06
N GLN A 545 -13.87 -22.73 0.52
CA GLN A 545 -14.62 -21.54 0.94
C GLN A 545 -14.85 -21.44 2.46
N THR A 546 -14.26 -22.37 3.24
CA THR A 546 -14.40 -22.38 4.69
C THR A 546 -13.14 -21.90 5.41
N PHE A 547 -13.27 -20.81 6.17
CA PHE A 547 -12.16 -20.15 6.83
C PHE A 547 -12.45 -19.85 8.29
N VAL A 548 -11.42 -19.97 9.14
CA VAL A 548 -11.37 -19.24 10.41
C VAL A 548 -10.98 -17.80 10.10
N ARG A 549 -11.93 -16.89 10.30
CA ARG A 549 -11.73 -15.46 10.12
C ARG A 549 -11.28 -14.86 11.46
N CYS A 550 -10.14 -14.17 11.45
CA CYS A 550 -9.61 -13.46 12.62
C CYS A 550 -9.41 -11.99 12.30
N GLU A 551 -9.80 -11.11 13.22
CA GLU A 551 -9.63 -9.67 13.11
C GLU A 551 -8.69 -9.20 14.20
N ARG A 552 -7.49 -8.76 13.81
CA ARG A 552 -6.56 -8.05 14.68
C ARG A 552 -7.06 -6.63 14.80
N GLN A 553 -7.77 -6.34 15.89
CA GLN A 553 -8.36 -5.03 16.17
C GLN A 553 -7.40 -4.21 17.01
N THR A 554 -7.14 -2.97 16.63
CA THR A 554 -6.28 -2.02 17.33
C THR A 554 -7.05 -0.76 17.70
N LEU A 555 -6.64 -0.11 18.78
CA LEU A 555 -7.23 1.15 19.24
C LEU A 555 -6.14 2.04 19.83
N HIS A 556 -6.12 3.30 19.40
CA HIS A 556 -5.24 4.32 19.97
C HIS A 556 -5.85 5.71 19.84
N ARG A 557 -5.36 6.67 20.64
CA ARG A 557 -5.73 8.07 20.57
C ARG A 557 -4.71 8.88 19.78
N LEU A 558 -5.18 9.71 18.86
CA LEU A 558 -4.34 10.68 18.15
C LEU A 558 -3.97 11.87 19.06
N PRO A 559 -2.70 12.30 19.07
CA PRO A 559 -2.19 13.26 20.03
C PRO A 559 -2.71 14.70 19.88
N SER A 560 -3.07 15.14 18.66
CA SER A 560 -3.43 16.54 18.40
C SER A 560 -4.95 16.73 18.32
N SER A 561 -5.65 15.87 17.58
CA SER A 561 -7.10 15.89 17.45
C SER A 561 -7.81 15.25 18.64
N GLY A 562 -7.14 14.38 19.40
CA GLY A 562 -7.75 13.61 20.49
C GLY A 562 -8.70 12.51 20.01
N ALA A 563 -8.85 12.33 18.69
CA ALA A 563 -9.72 11.31 18.10
C ALA A 563 -9.23 9.90 18.45
N LEU A 564 -10.17 8.96 18.55
CA LEU A 564 -9.86 7.54 18.69
C LEU A 564 -9.86 6.89 17.31
N VAL A 565 -8.79 6.16 17.01
CA VAL A 565 -8.66 5.38 15.78
C VAL A 565 -8.78 3.92 16.15
N PHE A 566 -9.93 3.33 15.83
CA PHE A 566 -10.12 1.90 15.86
C PHE A 566 -9.78 1.36 14.47
N ALA A 567 -8.83 0.44 14.39
CA ALA A 567 -8.49 -0.20 13.13
C ALA A 567 -8.59 -1.72 13.22
N PHE A 568 -8.80 -2.40 12.11
CA PHE A 568 -8.74 -3.85 12.09
C PHE A 568 -8.15 -4.42 10.80
N HIS A 569 -7.31 -5.43 10.97
CA HIS A 569 -6.77 -6.24 9.89
C HIS A 569 -7.43 -7.62 9.91
N THR A 570 -8.02 -7.99 8.77
CA THR A 570 -8.71 -9.27 8.62
C THR A 570 -7.79 -10.33 8.02
N TYR A 571 -7.65 -11.43 8.75
CA TYR A 571 -7.01 -12.67 8.34
C TYR A 571 -8.07 -13.75 8.08
N ARG A 572 -7.82 -14.59 7.07
CA ARG A 572 -8.60 -15.80 6.81
C ARG A 572 -7.64 -16.98 6.75
N TYR A 573 -7.86 -17.97 7.61
CA TYR A 573 -7.10 -19.22 7.62
C TYR A 573 -8.00 -20.33 7.09
N PRO A 574 -7.61 -21.06 6.04
CA PRO A 574 -8.35 -22.24 5.59
C PRO A 574 -8.64 -23.16 6.77
N ILE A 575 -9.86 -23.71 6.84
CA ILE A 575 -10.23 -24.61 7.93
C ILE A 575 -9.37 -25.88 7.93
N GLN A 576 -8.91 -26.28 6.74
CA GLN A 576 -7.97 -27.39 6.57
C GLN A 576 -6.64 -27.12 7.29
N ASP A 577 -6.07 -25.92 7.18
CA ASP A 577 -4.82 -25.57 7.87
C ASP A 577 -4.94 -25.76 9.39
N ILE A 578 -6.10 -25.44 9.98
CA ILE A 578 -6.33 -25.63 11.42
C ILE A 578 -6.33 -27.13 11.78
N LYS A 579 -6.89 -27.96 10.91
CA LYS A 579 -6.90 -29.41 11.09
C LYS A 579 -5.50 -29.98 10.94
N ASP A 580 -4.78 -29.59 9.89
CA ASP A 580 -3.44 -30.06 9.58
C ASP A 580 -2.41 -29.62 10.63
N GLU A 581 -2.63 -28.47 11.29
CA GLU A 581 -1.86 -28.01 12.45
C GLU A 581 -2.16 -28.81 13.75
N GLY A 582 -3.12 -29.76 13.72
CA GLY A 582 -3.51 -30.57 14.88
C GLY A 582 -4.43 -29.86 15.87
N LEU A 583 -4.98 -28.70 15.49
CA LEU A 583 -5.82 -27.85 16.35
C LEU A 583 -7.33 -28.09 16.15
N GLY A 584 -7.70 -29.15 15.44
CA GLY A 584 -9.09 -29.47 15.12
C GLY A 584 -9.97 -29.62 16.37
N GLU A 585 -9.51 -30.35 17.38
CA GLU A 585 -10.26 -30.53 18.63
C GLU A 585 -10.35 -29.22 19.45
N ASP A 586 -9.31 -28.39 19.42
CA ASP A 586 -9.31 -27.11 20.13
C ASP A 586 -10.35 -26.14 19.55
N LEU A 587 -10.39 -26.04 18.21
CA LEU A 587 -11.41 -25.24 17.54
C LEU A 587 -12.81 -25.85 17.74
N ALA A 588 -12.95 -27.17 17.65
CA ALA A 588 -14.23 -27.83 17.89
C ALA A 588 -14.79 -27.55 19.30
N ARG A 589 -13.94 -27.65 20.34
CA ARG A 589 -14.31 -27.26 21.71
C ARG A 589 -14.64 -25.80 21.84
N ALA A 590 -13.94 -24.91 21.12
CA ALA A 590 -14.25 -23.49 21.15
C ALA A 590 -15.60 -23.16 20.50
N ILE A 591 -16.00 -23.91 19.45
CA ILE A 591 -17.33 -23.80 18.82
C ILE A 591 -18.42 -24.18 19.83
N ASP A 592 -18.24 -25.29 20.56
CA ASP A 592 -19.12 -25.69 21.67
C ASP A 592 -19.13 -24.62 22.79
N GLY A 593 -17.95 -24.09 23.09
CA GLY A 593 -17.72 -23.01 24.05
C GLY A 593 -18.46 -21.70 23.76
N LEU A 594 -18.91 -21.46 22.52
CA LEU A 594 -19.78 -20.32 22.20
C LEU A 594 -21.17 -20.48 22.85
N LYS A 595 -21.70 -21.71 22.93
CA LYS A 595 -22.98 -22.02 23.59
C LYS A 595 -22.84 -22.06 25.11
N GLU A 596 -21.73 -22.61 25.60
CA GLU A 596 -21.50 -22.86 27.03
C GLU A 596 -20.91 -21.65 27.78
N GLY A 597 -20.57 -20.59 27.04
CA GLY A 597 -19.89 -19.40 27.52
C GLY A 597 -20.72 -18.47 28.40
N SER A 598 -20.15 -17.30 28.70
CA SER A 598 -20.82 -16.29 29.53
C SER A 598 -22.03 -15.62 28.88
N VAL A 599 -22.18 -15.75 27.56
CA VAL A 599 -23.30 -15.23 26.76
C VAL A 599 -23.63 -16.24 25.65
N PRO A 600 -24.46 -17.26 25.94
CA PRO A 600 -24.78 -18.35 24.99
C PRO A 600 -25.34 -17.88 23.63
N GLN A 601 -26.02 -16.73 23.62
CA GLN A 601 -26.59 -16.12 22.41
C GLN A 601 -25.51 -15.77 21.37
N ILE A 602 -24.24 -15.66 21.78
CA ILE A 602 -23.13 -15.44 20.85
C ILE A 602 -22.97 -16.58 19.84
N HIS A 603 -23.34 -17.81 20.20
CA HIS A 603 -23.35 -18.92 19.26
C HIS A 603 -24.29 -18.63 18.08
N PHE A 604 -25.52 -18.16 18.34
CA PHE A 604 -26.46 -17.76 17.28
C PHE A 604 -25.94 -16.53 16.52
N TYR A 605 -25.47 -15.51 17.24
CA TYR A 605 -24.94 -14.29 16.64
C TYR A 605 -23.77 -14.54 15.69
N LYS A 606 -22.92 -15.55 15.95
CA LYS A 606 -21.83 -15.98 15.04
C LYS A 606 -22.26 -17.06 14.03
N ARG A 607 -23.56 -17.32 13.90
CA ARG A 607 -24.17 -18.34 13.02
C ARG A 607 -23.73 -19.78 13.29
N GLY A 608 -23.27 -20.08 14.49
CA GLY A 608 -22.89 -21.43 14.90
C GLY A 608 -23.94 -22.51 14.62
N PRO A 609 -25.27 -22.27 14.70
CA PRO A 609 -26.26 -23.29 14.34
C PRO A 609 -26.21 -23.75 12.88
N VAL A 610 -25.69 -22.91 11.98
CA VAL A 610 -25.61 -23.21 10.54
C VAL A 610 -24.42 -24.09 10.24
N TRP A 611 -23.22 -23.69 10.68
CA TRP A 611 -21.97 -24.34 10.27
C TRP A 611 -21.32 -25.18 11.37
N GLY A 612 -21.72 -25.02 12.64
CA GLY A 612 -21.00 -25.53 13.80
C GLY A 612 -20.84 -27.05 13.82
N GLU A 613 -21.92 -27.79 13.59
CA GLU A 613 -21.88 -29.27 13.63
C GLU A 613 -21.09 -29.85 12.44
N ALA A 614 -21.28 -29.32 11.23
CA ALA A 614 -20.54 -29.76 10.04
C ALA A 614 -19.03 -29.56 10.19
N ILE A 615 -18.62 -28.38 10.70
CA ILE A 615 -17.20 -28.06 10.87
C ILE A 615 -16.59 -28.89 11.98
N LYS A 616 -17.27 -29.07 13.12
CA LYS A 616 -16.78 -29.98 14.17
C LYS A 616 -16.60 -31.41 13.67
N ALA A 617 -17.54 -31.92 12.87
CA ALA A 617 -17.44 -33.25 12.28
C ALA A 617 -16.22 -33.35 11.34
N TYR A 618 -16.00 -32.36 10.48
CA TYR A 618 -14.81 -32.31 9.62
C TYR A 618 -13.50 -32.26 10.42
N LEU A 619 -13.41 -31.38 11.42
CA LEU A 619 -12.21 -31.22 12.24
C LEU A 619 -11.83 -32.48 13.03
N ARG A 620 -12.81 -33.32 13.38
CA ARG A 620 -12.64 -34.57 14.14
C ARG A 620 -12.53 -35.83 13.27
N SER A 621 -12.67 -35.71 11.96
CA SER A 621 -12.65 -36.84 11.01
C SER A 621 -11.27 -37.35 10.65
#